data_AF-A0A4U6T195-F1
#
_entry.id   AF-A0A4U6T195-F1
#
_cell.length_a   1.000
_cell.length_b   1.000
_cell.length_c   1.000
_cell.angle_alpha   90.00
_cell.angle_beta   90.00
_cell.angle_gamma   90.00
#
_symmetry.space_group_name_H-M   'P 1'
#
loop_
_entity.id
_entity.type
_entity.pdbx_description
1 polymer ?
#
loop_
_entity_poly.entity_id
_entity_poly.type
_entity_poly.pdbx_seq_one_letter_code
_entity_poly.pdbx_strand_id
1 'polypeptide(L)'
;MYGIDTTASHRGNHFFITRRSDEFYKSELGACPLDNVAETIVLLPHRESVKIQEVQLFDNHIAVYEHENGLPKVTVYWLPVIGESIGQLQGGRTIDFIDPTYAVDPEESEFHSSVLRFHYSSMRIPPSVYDYDMDSGVSVLKKIKPISYKLQ
;
A
#
# COMPACT_ATOMS: atom_id res chain seq x y z
N MET A 1 -28.64 -6.23 7.17
CA MET A 1 -27.98 -6.04 5.86
C MET A 1 -26.50 -5.98 6.16
N TYR A 2 -25.76 -7.04 5.84
CA TYR A 2 -24.32 -7.09 6.04
C TYR A 2 -23.67 -6.49 4.79
N GLY A 3 -22.82 -5.47 4.95
CA GLY A 3 -22.10 -4.83 3.85
C GLY A 3 -20.74 -5.48 3.70
N ILE A 4 -20.36 -5.80 2.45
CA ILE A 4 -18.98 -6.18 2.11
C ILE A 4 -18.41 -4.99 1.34
N ASP A 5 -17.32 -4.44 1.86
CA ASP A 5 -16.55 -3.41 1.16
C ASP A 5 -15.48 -4.10 0.32
N THR A 6 -15.31 -3.66 -0.92
CA THR A 6 -14.39 -4.29 -1.87
C THR A 6 -13.81 -3.24 -2.80
N THR A 7 -12.48 -3.23 -2.90
CA THR A 7 -11.75 -2.50 -3.93
C THR A 7 -11.01 -3.50 -4.81
N ALA A 8 -10.95 -3.22 -6.12
CA ALA A 8 -10.31 -4.10 -7.08
C ALA A 8 -9.39 -3.31 -8.02
N SER A 9 -8.22 -3.85 -8.27
CA SER A 9 -7.27 -3.41 -9.29
C SER A 9 -6.95 -4.59 -10.20
N HIS A 10 -6.36 -4.33 -11.37
CA HIS A 10 -5.99 -5.39 -12.31
C HIS A 10 -4.51 -5.28 -12.69
N ARG A 11 -3.89 -6.44 -12.94
CA ARG A 11 -2.55 -6.56 -13.53
C ARG A 11 -2.44 -7.87 -14.30
N GLY A 12 -2.13 -7.77 -15.59
CA GLY A 12 -2.13 -8.93 -16.47
C GLY A 12 -3.47 -9.65 -16.44
N ASN A 13 -3.45 -10.96 -16.20
CA ASN A 13 -4.66 -11.79 -16.17
C ASN A 13 -5.25 -12.00 -14.76
N HIS A 14 -4.96 -11.10 -13.82
CA HIS A 14 -5.49 -11.19 -12.46
C HIS A 14 -6.15 -9.90 -11.98
N PHE A 15 -7.23 -10.05 -11.21
CA PHE A 15 -7.68 -9.03 -10.28
C PHE A 15 -6.95 -9.16 -8.96
N PHE A 16 -6.66 -8.02 -8.33
CA PHE A 16 -6.18 -7.89 -6.97
C PHE A 16 -7.28 -7.21 -6.16
N ILE A 17 -7.75 -7.87 -5.12
CA ILE A 17 -8.99 -7.52 -4.44
C ILE A 17 -8.70 -7.31 -2.96
N THR A 18 -8.90 -6.10 -2.46
CA THR A 18 -8.97 -5.85 -1.02
C THR A 18 -10.42 -5.93 -0.60
N ARG A 19 -10.72 -6.81 0.37
CA ARG A 19 -12.10 -7.02 0.84
C ARG A 19 -12.19 -6.91 2.34
N ARG A 20 -13.32 -6.38 2.82
CA ARG A 20 -13.67 -6.26 4.24
C ARG A 20 -15.07 -6.77 4.48
N SER A 21 -15.19 -7.64 5.47
CA SER A 21 -16.46 -8.20 5.97
C SER A 21 -16.43 -8.26 7.50
N ASP A 22 -17.43 -8.86 8.14
CA ASP A 22 -17.39 -9.12 9.59
C ASP A 22 -16.29 -10.13 9.97
N GLU A 23 -16.00 -11.09 9.09
CA GLU A 23 -14.92 -12.08 9.27
C GLU A 23 -13.53 -11.45 9.07
N PHE A 24 -13.41 -10.56 8.08
CA PHE A 24 -12.17 -9.86 7.72
C PHE A 24 -12.29 -8.36 8.02
N TYR A 25 -12.62 -8.01 9.26
CA TYR A 25 -12.99 -6.64 9.64
C TYR A 25 -11.84 -5.62 9.55
N LYS A 26 -10.59 -6.10 9.49
CA LYS A 26 -9.39 -5.31 9.19
C LYS A 26 -8.84 -5.51 7.77
N SER A 27 -9.68 -6.08 6.91
CA SER A 27 -9.43 -6.39 5.51
C SER A 27 -8.43 -7.52 5.28
N GLU A 28 -8.52 -8.11 4.11
CA GLU A 28 -7.50 -8.98 3.52
C GLU A 28 -7.30 -8.64 2.05
N LEU A 29 -6.15 -9.03 1.50
CA LEU A 29 -5.84 -8.86 0.09
C LEU A 29 -5.78 -10.24 -0.57
N GLY A 30 -6.56 -10.42 -1.63
CA GLY A 30 -6.54 -11.60 -2.48
C GLY A 30 -6.23 -11.28 -3.94
N ALA A 31 -6.01 -12.32 -4.73
CA ALA A 31 -5.97 -12.23 -6.18
C ALA A 31 -6.67 -13.43 -6.82
N CYS A 32 -7.26 -13.21 -7.99
CA CYS A 32 -7.95 -14.23 -8.77
C CYS A 32 -7.78 -13.98 -10.28
N PRO A 33 -7.93 -15.01 -11.12
CA PRO A 33 -8.03 -14.83 -12.57
C PRO A 33 -9.16 -13.87 -12.97
N LEU A 34 -9.01 -13.17 -14.09
CA LEU A 34 -10.04 -12.24 -14.61
C LEU A 34 -11.36 -12.94 -14.97
N ASP A 35 -11.28 -14.21 -15.37
CA ASP A 35 -12.41 -15.02 -15.84
C ASP A 35 -12.98 -15.94 -14.76
N ASN A 36 -12.33 -16.05 -13.58
CA ASN A 36 -12.82 -16.89 -12.49
C ASN A 36 -12.47 -16.33 -11.09
N VAL A 37 -13.33 -15.44 -10.57
CA VAL A 37 -13.18 -14.88 -9.22
C VAL A 37 -13.28 -15.93 -8.11
N ALA A 38 -13.91 -17.09 -8.37
CA ALA A 38 -14.02 -18.15 -7.36
C ALA A 38 -12.66 -18.79 -7.01
N GLU A 39 -11.66 -18.66 -7.89
CA GLU A 39 -10.28 -19.11 -7.66
C GLU A 39 -9.43 -18.05 -6.93
N THR A 40 -10.05 -17.28 -6.03
CA THR A 40 -9.33 -16.29 -5.23
C THR A 40 -8.37 -16.97 -4.26
N ILE A 41 -7.09 -16.63 -4.37
CA ILE A 41 -6.08 -16.95 -3.36
C ILE A 41 -5.86 -15.74 -2.44
N VAL A 42 -5.50 -16.02 -1.18
CA VAL A 42 -5.15 -14.98 -0.22
C VAL A 42 -3.68 -14.61 -0.38
N LEU A 43 -3.41 -13.34 -0.70
CA LEU A 43 -2.07 -12.78 -0.86
C LEU A 43 -1.52 -12.27 0.48
N LEU A 44 -2.34 -11.51 1.21
CA LEU A 44 -2.09 -11.10 2.59
C LEU A 44 -3.34 -11.41 3.43
N PRO A 45 -3.23 -12.33 4.39
CA PRO A 45 -4.37 -12.70 5.21
C PRO A 45 -4.76 -11.60 6.18
N HIS A 46 -6.04 -11.60 6.57
CA HIS A 46 -6.53 -10.80 7.67
C HIS A 46 -5.74 -11.03 8.96
N ARG A 47 -5.43 -9.94 9.67
CA ARG A 47 -4.75 -9.96 10.97
C ARG A 47 -5.51 -9.09 11.96
N GLU A 48 -5.82 -9.64 13.14
CA GLU A 48 -6.59 -8.92 14.16
C GLU A 48 -5.93 -7.64 14.67
N SER A 49 -4.60 -7.51 14.59
CA SER A 49 -3.88 -6.31 15.02
C SER A 49 -3.70 -5.28 13.90
N VAL A 50 -3.76 -5.67 12.62
CA VAL A 50 -3.32 -4.85 11.47
C VAL A 50 -4.45 -4.58 10.50
N LYS A 51 -4.74 -3.30 10.23
CA LYS A 51 -5.74 -2.90 9.23
C LYS A 51 -5.05 -2.54 7.91
N ILE A 52 -5.44 -3.17 6.80
CA ILE A 52 -5.08 -2.69 5.46
C ILE A 52 -5.95 -1.46 5.16
N GLN A 53 -5.30 -0.32 4.92
CA GLN A 53 -5.96 0.94 4.59
C GLN A 53 -6.07 1.16 3.09
N GLU A 54 -4.99 0.88 2.35
CA GLU A 54 -4.90 1.11 0.92
C GLU A 54 -3.91 0.12 0.29
N VAL A 55 -4.12 -0.21 -0.97
CA VAL A 55 -3.22 -1.05 -1.76
C VAL A 55 -3.00 -0.38 -3.12
N GLN A 56 -1.75 -0.03 -3.40
CA GLN A 56 -1.35 0.49 -4.71
C GLN A 56 -0.62 -0.58 -5.51
N LEU A 57 -1.17 -0.91 -6.67
CA LEU A 57 -0.66 -1.94 -7.56
C LEU A 57 0.21 -1.31 -8.66
N PHE A 58 1.31 -1.99 -8.98
CA PHE A 58 2.25 -1.60 -10.04
C PHE A 58 2.57 -2.80 -10.93
N ASP A 59 3.29 -2.56 -12.03
CA ASP A 59 3.75 -3.60 -12.93
C ASP A 59 4.60 -4.68 -12.24
N ASN A 60 5.50 -4.31 -11.33
CA ASN A 60 6.42 -5.26 -10.69
C ASN A 60 6.29 -5.28 -9.17
N HIS A 61 5.42 -4.43 -8.62
CA HIS A 61 5.33 -4.21 -7.18
C HIS A 61 3.89 -4.08 -6.72
N ILE A 62 3.72 -4.23 -5.41
CA ILE A 62 2.50 -3.88 -4.71
C ILE A 62 2.89 -3.18 -3.41
N ALA A 63 2.37 -1.99 -3.19
CA ALA A 63 2.56 -1.23 -1.96
C ALA A 63 1.31 -1.34 -1.10
N VAL A 64 1.48 -1.80 0.14
CA VAL A 64 0.39 -2.02 1.09
C VAL A 64 0.54 -1.04 2.24
N TYR A 65 -0.47 -0.18 2.40
CA TYR A 65 -0.56 0.77 3.49
C TYR A 65 -1.36 0.12 4.61
N GLU A 66 -0.72 -0.10 5.74
CA GLU A 66 -1.28 -0.76 6.90
C GLU A 66 -1.29 0.16 8.11
N HIS A 67 -2.19 -0.10 9.04
CA HIS A 67 -2.26 0.58 10.32
C HIS A 67 -2.22 -0.43 11.45
N GLU A 68 -1.20 -0.32 12.30
CA GLU A 68 -0.98 -1.23 13.43
C GLU A 68 -0.60 -0.42 14.67
N ASN A 69 -1.26 -0.66 15.80
CA ASN A 69 -1.00 0.02 17.08
C ASN A 69 -1.01 1.56 16.98
N GLY A 70 -1.85 2.14 16.12
CA GLY A 70 -1.93 3.59 15.94
C GLY A 70 -0.92 4.18 14.96
N LEU A 71 -0.02 3.37 14.38
CA LEU A 71 1.03 3.83 13.48
C LEU A 71 0.79 3.32 12.05
N PRO A 72 0.78 4.21 11.04
CA PRO A 72 0.74 3.79 9.65
C PRO A 72 2.09 3.20 9.22
N LYS A 73 2.06 2.16 8.38
CA LYS A 73 3.22 1.47 7.82
C LYS A 73 2.99 1.26 6.33
N VAL A 74 4.06 1.35 5.54
CA VAL A 74 4.02 1.05 4.11
C VAL A 74 4.99 -0.09 3.85
N THR A 75 4.48 -1.20 3.32
CA THR A 75 5.31 -2.35 2.92
C THR A 75 5.19 -2.58 1.44
N VAL A 76 6.32 -2.62 0.74
CA VAL A 76 6.39 -2.88 -0.69
C VAL A 76 6.81 -4.32 -0.91
N TYR A 77 6.07 -5.04 -1.74
CA TYR A 77 6.40 -6.40 -2.15
C TYR A 77 6.67 -6.45 -3.64
N TRP A 78 7.59 -7.32 -4.04
CA TRP A 78 7.77 -7.70 -5.43
C TRP A 78 6.65 -8.62 -5.88
N LEU A 79 6.18 -8.41 -7.10
CA LEU A 79 5.27 -9.33 -7.77
C LEU A 79 6.06 -10.21 -8.75
N PRO A 80 5.63 -11.46 -8.96
CA PRO A 80 6.22 -12.30 -9.97
C PRO A 80 5.96 -11.73 -11.37
N VAL A 81 6.73 -12.20 -12.36
CA VAL A 81 6.56 -11.77 -13.76
C VAL A 81 5.11 -12.04 -14.20
N ILE A 82 4.55 -11.15 -15.01
CA ILE A 82 3.19 -11.31 -15.53
C ILE A 82 3.08 -12.65 -16.27
N GLY A 83 2.11 -13.48 -15.86
CA GLY A 83 1.89 -14.82 -16.41
C GLY A 83 2.41 -15.95 -15.52
N GLU A 84 3.26 -15.65 -14.53
CA GLU A 84 3.64 -16.61 -13.50
C GLU A 84 2.59 -16.72 -12.39
N SER A 85 2.62 -17.82 -11.65
CA SER A 85 1.73 -18.05 -10.52
C SER A 85 1.95 -17.02 -9.42
N ILE A 86 0.88 -16.37 -9.00
CA ILE A 86 0.88 -15.49 -7.84
C ILE A 86 0.64 -16.37 -6.61
N GLY A 87 1.37 -16.10 -5.52
CA GLY A 87 1.19 -16.76 -4.23
C GLY A 87 1.12 -15.72 -3.12
N GLN A 88 1.14 -16.18 -1.86
CA GLN A 88 1.24 -15.27 -0.71
C GLN A 88 2.41 -14.29 -0.89
N LEU A 89 2.21 -13.02 -0.52
CA LEU A 89 3.28 -12.04 -0.56
C LEU A 89 4.32 -12.37 0.50
N GLN A 90 5.60 -12.36 0.11
CA GLN A 90 6.73 -12.69 0.97
C GLN A 90 7.86 -11.68 0.77
N GLY A 91 8.72 -11.53 1.77
CA GLY A 91 9.93 -10.71 1.65
C GLY A 91 9.71 -9.21 1.42
N GLY A 92 8.55 -8.68 1.84
CA GLY A 92 8.23 -7.25 1.69
C GLY A 92 9.24 -6.35 2.41
N ARG A 93 9.49 -5.19 1.83
CA ARG A 93 10.35 -4.13 2.38
C ARG A 93 9.47 -3.03 2.96
N THR A 94 9.50 -2.88 4.27
CA THR A 94 8.88 -1.75 4.97
C THR A 94 9.69 -0.49 4.72
N ILE A 95 9.02 0.62 4.42
CA ILE A 95 9.67 1.92 4.30
C ILE A 95 10.03 2.43 5.70
N ASP A 96 11.30 2.73 5.91
CA ASP A 96 11.79 3.28 7.18
C ASP A 96 11.54 4.79 7.25
N PHE A 97 10.89 5.22 8.32
CA PHE A 97 10.67 6.63 8.62
C PHE A 97 11.55 7.08 9.78
N ILE A 98 12.09 8.30 9.68
CA ILE A 98 13.08 8.83 10.64
C ILE A 98 12.48 9.03 12.03
N ASP A 99 11.20 9.41 12.10
CA ASP A 99 10.54 9.73 13.34
C ASP A 99 9.76 8.52 13.87
N PRO A 100 9.69 8.29 15.19
CA PRO A 100 8.94 7.16 15.76
C PRO A 100 7.41 7.35 15.69
N THR A 101 6.95 8.57 15.42
CA THR A 101 5.54 8.91 15.24
C THR A 101 5.42 9.86 14.08
N TYR A 102 4.63 9.48 13.09
CA TYR A 102 4.48 10.16 11.81
C TYR A 102 3.13 9.84 11.19
N ALA A 103 2.79 10.59 10.14
CA ALA A 103 1.75 10.25 9.21
C ALA A 103 2.39 9.94 7.84
N VAL A 104 1.85 8.94 7.17
CA VAL A 104 2.15 8.63 5.77
C VAL A 104 0.84 8.35 5.04
N ASP A 105 0.63 9.04 3.93
CA ASP A 105 -0.58 8.92 3.11
C ASP A 105 -0.17 8.64 1.65
N PRO A 106 -0.90 7.76 0.94
CA PRO A 106 -0.64 7.47 -0.46
C PRO A 106 -0.86 8.72 -1.33
N GLU A 107 -0.05 8.86 -2.38
CA GLU A 107 -0.28 9.78 -3.49
C GLU A 107 -0.40 8.94 -4.78
N GLU A 108 -1.15 9.42 -5.77
CA GLU A 108 -1.25 8.76 -7.07
C GLU A 108 0.13 8.56 -7.69
N SER A 109 0.39 7.35 -8.18
CA SER A 109 1.66 6.95 -8.76
C SER A 109 1.42 6.24 -10.09
N GLU A 110 2.34 6.41 -11.04
CA GLU A 110 2.22 5.79 -12.37
C GLU A 110 2.36 4.27 -12.28
N PHE A 111 1.38 3.52 -12.79
CA PHE A 111 1.32 2.05 -12.69
C PHE A 111 2.57 1.33 -13.24
N HIS A 112 3.11 1.82 -14.37
CA HIS A 112 4.29 1.24 -15.02
C HIS A 112 5.63 1.70 -14.41
N SER A 113 5.60 2.43 -13.29
CA SER A 113 6.78 2.96 -12.62
C SER A 113 7.25 2.05 -11.49
N SER A 114 8.54 2.10 -11.16
CA SER A 114 9.06 1.58 -9.88
C SER A 114 9.03 2.63 -8.77
N VAL A 115 8.53 3.84 -9.05
CA VAL A 115 8.46 4.93 -8.07
C VAL A 115 7.10 4.97 -7.40
N LEU A 116 7.10 4.77 -6.08
CA LEU A 116 5.97 5.02 -5.19
C LEU A 116 6.06 6.45 -4.65
N ARG A 117 5.04 7.27 -4.88
CA ARG A 117 4.93 8.61 -4.29
C ARG A 117 4.04 8.59 -3.06
N PHE A 118 4.47 9.26 -1.99
CA PHE A 118 3.67 9.41 -0.78
C PHE A 118 3.89 10.75 -0.09
N HIS A 119 2.91 11.14 0.71
CA HIS A 119 3.02 12.22 1.67
C HIS A 119 3.60 11.70 2.98
N TYR A 120 4.53 12.44 3.57
CA TYR A 120 5.08 12.17 4.89
C TYR A 120 5.11 13.44 5.73
N SER A 121 4.75 13.30 7.01
CA SER A 121 4.86 14.37 7.99
C SER A 121 5.04 13.83 9.40
N SER A 122 5.56 14.67 10.28
CA SER A 122 5.64 14.40 11.72
C SER A 122 5.56 15.70 12.50
N MET A 123 5.65 15.62 13.83
CA MET A 123 5.78 16.84 14.66
C MET A 123 7.07 17.63 14.38
N ARG A 124 8.09 16.99 13.79
CA ARG A 124 9.39 17.61 13.46
C ARG A 124 9.54 17.91 11.98
N ILE A 125 8.78 17.23 11.12
CA ILE A 125 8.90 17.32 9.67
C ILE A 125 7.57 17.83 9.08
N PRO A 126 7.54 19.01 8.44
CA PRO A 126 6.33 19.52 7.82
C PRO A 126 5.86 18.61 6.69
N PRO A 127 4.57 18.66 6.30
CA PRO A 127 4.04 17.89 5.19
C PRO A 127 4.90 17.99 3.94
N SER A 128 5.40 16.84 3.50
CA SER A 128 6.38 16.71 2.42
C SER A 128 5.97 15.57 1.49
N VAL A 129 6.39 15.64 0.23
CA VAL A 129 6.18 14.60 -0.79
C VAL A 129 7.51 13.93 -1.06
N TYR A 130 7.52 12.60 -0.99
CA TYR A 130 8.67 11.77 -1.30
C TYR A 130 8.36 10.83 -2.47
N ASP A 131 9.38 10.59 -3.28
CA ASP A 131 9.42 9.48 -4.24
C ASP A 131 10.28 8.39 -3.64
N TYR A 132 9.76 7.18 -3.58
CA TYR A 132 10.48 5.99 -3.14
C TYR A 132 10.65 5.05 -4.31
N ASP A 133 11.90 4.81 -4.67
CA ASP A 133 12.26 3.82 -5.67
C ASP A 133 12.13 2.42 -5.06
N MET A 134 11.15 1.66 -5.52
CA MET A 134 10.80 0.36 -4.95
C MET A 134 11.86 -0.71 -5.22
N ASP A 135 12.62 -0.57 -6.31
CA ASP A 135 13.70 -1.48 -6.66
C ASP A 135 14.84 -1.36 -5.63
N SER A 136 15.37 -0.14 -5.49
CA SER A 136 16.53 0.18 -4.66
C SER A 136 16.20 0.42 -3.18
N GLY A 137 14.98 0.81 -2.87
CA GLY A 137 14.54 1.16 -1.52
C GLY A 137 14.95 2.55 -1.07
N VAL A 138 15.19 3.48 -2.01
CA VAL A 138 15.69 4.82 -1.71
C VAL A 138 14.56 5.85 -1.82
N SER A 139 14.39 6.65 -0.76
CA SER A 139 13.48 7.80 -0.72
C SER A 139 14.19 9.10 -1.14
N VAL A 140 13.54 9.90 -2.00
CA VAL A 140 13.98 11.23 -2.44
C VAL A 140 12.88 12.24 -2.19
N LEU A 141 13.19 13.29 -1.42
CA LEU A 141 12.30 14.41 -1.19
C LEU A 141 12.04 15.18 -2.48
N LYS A 142 10.77 15.40 -2.84
CA LYS A 142 10.37 16.17 -4.03
C LYS A 142 9.81 17.55 -3.69
N LYS A 143 9.04 17.65 -2.62
CA LYS A 143 8.37 18.89 -2.24
C LYS A 143 8.23 18.98 -0.74
N ILE A 144 8.49 20.16 -0.18
CA ILE A 144 8.09 20.51 1.18
C ILE A 144 6.94 21.51 1.08
N LYS A 145 5.84 21.30 1.80
CA LYS A 145 4.78 22.30 1.93
C LYS A 145 5.26 23.38 2.92
N PRO A 146 5.44 24.65 2.48
CA PRO A 146 5.86 25.70 3.40
C PRO A 146 4.78 25.94 4.46
N ILE A 147 5.18 26.05 5.73
CA ILE A 147 4.32 26.56 6.79
C ILE A 147 4.41 28.08 6.74
N SER A 148 3.38 28.73 6.20
CA SER A 148 3.26 30.18 6.26
C SER A 148 2.77 30.60 7.63
N TYR A 149 3.65 31.11 8.50
CA TYR A 149 3.21 31.81 9.71
C TYR A 149 2.58 33.13 9.29
N LYS A 150 1.25 33.26 9.40
CA LYS A 150 0.63 34.58 9.52
C LYS A 150 0.88 35.05 10.94
N LEU A 151 1.84 35.96 11.11
CA LEU A 151 1.92 36.76 12.33
C LEU A 151 0.62 37.58 12.42
N GLN A 152 -0.14 37.37 13.50
CA GLN A 152 -1.27 38.23 13.88
C GLN A 152 -0.75 39.47 14.62
#